data_AF-A0A7S2VYI3-F1
#
_entry.id   AF-A0A7S2VYI3-F1
#
_cell.length_a   1.000
_cell.length_b   1.000
_cell.length_c   1.000
_cell.angle_alpha   90.00
_cell.angle_beta   90.00
_cell.angle_gamma   90.00
#
_symmetry.space_group_name_H-M   'P 1'
#
loop_
_entity.id
_entity.type
_entity.pdbx_description
1 polymer ?
#
loop_
_entity_poly.entity_id
_entity_poly.type
_entity_poly.pdbx_seq_one_letter_code
_entity_poly.pdbx_strand_id
1 'polypeptide(L)'
;GRTLHENKTKVRSCNWDAIATAVQIARDHSSNPDYPVIANGGIEYSSQIAECLDYTRATAVMSSEALLENPGLFCANNKDDTDYTPWDLFERQLSYSRKYVQICSQQYPPLPGSLGNTGGSFNAVRGHLFKFLYRYL
;
A
#
# COMPACT_ATOMS: atom_id res chain seq x y z
N GLY A 1 8.04 -9.04 3.85
CA GLY A 1 8.85 -10.27 3.66
C GLY A 1 9.61 -10.23 2.35
N ARG A 2 10.66 -9.40 2.27
CA ARG A 2 11.60 -9.33 1.14
C ARG A 2 13.00 -9.05 1.67
N THR A 3 14.02 -9.42 0.92
CA THR A 3 15.42 -9.12 1.23
C THR A 3 15.81 -7.71 0.82
N LEU A 4 16.94 -7.21 1.33
CA LEU A 4 17.49 -5.90 0.98
C LEU A 4 17.76 -5.74 -0.53
N HIS A 5 18.03 -6.86 -1.23
CA HIS A 5 18.39 -6.87 -2.65
C HIS A 5 17.17 -6.89 -3.58
N GLU A 6 15.98 -7.21 -3.07
CA GLU A 6 14.71 -7.22 -3.79
C GLU A 6 14.06 -5.84 -3.77
N ASN A 7 14.73 -4.87 -4.40
CA ASN A 7 14.31 -3.48 -4.46
C ASN A 7 14.13 -2.98 -5.91
N LYS A 8 13.35 -1.91 -6.08
CA LYS A 8 13.08 -1.27 -7.37
C LYS A 8 12.57 -2.29 -8.41
N THR A 9 13.30 -2.48 -9.51
CA THR A 9 12.96 -3.42 -10.58
C THR A 9 13.26 -4.88 -10.25
N LYS A 10 13.90 -5.16 -9.11
CA LYS A 10 14.23 -6.51 -8.65
C LYS A 10 13.23 -7.06 -7.64
N VAL A 11 12.12 -6.34 -7.43
CA VAL A 11 11.05 -6.77 -6.52
C VAL A 11 10.45 -8.07 -7.04
N ARG A 12 10.29 -9.03 -6.13
CA ARG A 12 9.62 -10.32 -6.37
C ARG A 12 8.38 -10.45 -5.50
N SER A 13 7.67 -11.58 -5.63
CA SER A 13 6.59 -11.98 -4.72
C SER A 13 7.05 -11.88 -3.27
N CYS A 14 6.15 -11.45 -2.39
CA CYS A 14 6.46 -11.41 -0.96
C CYS A 14 6.64 -12.83 -0.44
N ASN A 15 7.67 -13.05 0.36
CA ASN A 15 7.87 -14.31 1.07
C ASN A 15 7.08 -14.25 2.40
N TRP A 16 5.93 -14.91 2.43
CA TRP A 16 5.09 -14.99 3.64
C TRP A 16 5.63 -15.99 4.67
N ASP A 17 6.34 -17.06 4.27
CA ASP A 17 7.03 -17.97 5.20
C ASP A 17 8.04 -17.22 6.07
N ALA A 18 8.79 -16.31 5.47
CA ALA A 18 9.75 -15.46 6.18
C ALA A 18 9.07 -14.53 7.18
N ILE A 19 7.86 -14.04 6.87
CA ILE A 19 7.07 -13.24 7.81
C ILE A 19 6.58 -14.11 8.96
N ALA A 20 6.01 -15.29 8.67
CA ALA A 20 5.54 -16.22 9.70
C ALA A 20 6.68 -16.63 10.65
N THR A 21 7.88 -16.89 10.10
CA THR A 21 9.08 -17.18 10.87
C THR A 21 9.47 -16.00 11.76
N ALA A 22 9.43 -14.76 11.25
CA ALA A 22 9.72 -13.56 12.03
C ALA A 22 8.70 -13.34 13.16
N VAL A 23 7.41 -13.63 12.90
CA VAL A 23 6.34 -13.61 13.92
C VAL A 23 6.66 -14.58 15.06
N GLN A 24 7.02 -15.82 14.72
CA GLN A 24 7.37 -16.84 15.71
C GLN A 24 8.59 -16.41 16.55
N ILE A 25 9.68 -15.99 15.90
CA ILE A 25 10.91 -15.55 16.56
C ILE A 25 10.64 -14.38 17.53
N ALA A 26 9.86 -13.38 17.10
CA ALA A 26 9.57 -12.21 17.93
C ALA A 26 8.78 -12.58 19.20
N ARG A 27 7.80 -13.48 19.07
CA ARG A 27 6.97 -13.96 20.19
C ARG A 27 7.76 -14.85 21.14
N ASP A 28 8.58 -15.76 20.62
CA ASP A 28 9.45 -16.62 21.43
C ASP A 28 10.47 -15.80 22.22
N HIS A 29 11.15 -14.86 21.54
CA HIS A 29 12.16 -14.01 22.17
C HIS A 29 11.57 -13.10 23.25
N SER A 30 10.38 -12.54 23.00
CA SER A 30 9.71 -11.67 23.96
C SER A 30 8.98 -12.43 25.07
N SER A 31 8.86 -13.76 24.98
CA SER A 31 7.98 -14.57 25.84
C SER A 31 6.54 -14.05 25.90
N ASN A 32 6.10 -13.36 24.84
CA ASN A 32 4.76 -12.79 24.71
C ASN A 32 4.11 -13.33 23.44
N PRO A 33 3.09 -14.21 23.55
CA PRO A 33 2.40 -14.75 22.37
C PRO A 33 1.68 -13.67 21.57
N ASP A 34 1.41 -12.50 22.16
CA ASP A 34 0.72 -11.37 21.54
C ASP A 34 1.67 -10.26 21.09
N TYR A 35 3.00 -10.51 21.07
CA TYR A 35 3.95 -9.51 20.60
C TYR A 35 3.59 -9.00 19.20
N PRO A 36 3.42 -7.68 19.00
CA PRO A 36 2.87 -7.15 17.78
C PRO A 36 3.87 -7.23 16.63
N VAL A 37 3.46 -7.86 15.54
CA VAL A 37 4.22 -7.90 14.29
C VAL A 37 3.30 -7.50 13.15
N ILE A 38 3.77 -6.56 12.32
CA ILE A 38 3.00 -6.05 11.17
C ILE A 38 3.60 -6.64 9.89
N ALA A 39 2.81 -7.46 9.18
CA ALA A 39 3.20 -8.03 7.90
C ALA A 39 3.22 -6.95 6.83
N ASN A 40 4.37 -6.73 6.18
CA ASN A 40 4.49 -5.75 5.09
C ASN A 40 4.85 -6.43 3.76
N GLY A 41 4.01 -6.15 2.75
CA GLY A 41 4.18 -6.58 1.36
C GLY A 41 3.28 -7.74 0.95
N GLY A 42 2.96 -7.78 -0.35
CA GLY A 42 2.09 -8.83 -0.93
C GLY A 42 0.59 -8.60 -0.72
N ILE A 43 0.19 -7.39 -0.31
CA ILE A 43 -1.21 -6.98 -0.18
C ILE A 43 -1.51 -5.94 -1.26
N GLU A 44 -2.12 -6.40 -2.34
CA GLU A 44 -2.61 -5.59 -3.44
C GLU A 44 -4.14 -5.41 -3.40
N TYR A 45 -4.84 -6.42 -2.90
CA TYR A 45 -6.29 -6.52 -2.85
C TYR A 45 -6.81 -6.62 -1.42
N SER A 46 -8.10 -6.32 -1.22
CA SER A 46 -8.69 -6.34 0.12
C SER A 46 -8.83 -7.77 0.63
N SER A 47 -9.18 -8.70 -0.26
CA SER A 47 -9.26 -10.14 0.03
C SER A 47 -7.97 -10.71 0.64
N GLN A 48 -6.81 -10.25 0.14
CA GLN A 48 -5.49 -10.74 0.57
C GLN A 48 -5.14 -10.36 2.00
N ILE A 49 -5.86 -9.41 2.61
CA ILE A 49 -5.62 -9.00 4.00
C ILE A 49 -5.86 -10.18 4.94
N ALA A 50 -7.02 -10.84 4.81
CA ALA A 50 -7.37 -11.98 5.65
C ALA A 50 -6.42 -13.16 5.41
N GLU A 51 -6.15 -13.49 4.14
CA GLU A 51 -5.23 -14.57 3.75
C GLU A 51 -3.84 -14.38 4.37
N CYS A 52 -3.30 -13.16 4.32
CA CYS A 52 -1.98 -12.86 4.88
C CYS A 52 -1.96 -12.99 6.41
N LEU A 53 -2.99 -12.49 7.09
CA LEU A 53 -3.09 -12.59 8.55
C LEU A 53 -3.22 -14.05 9.00
N ASP A 54 -4.06 -14.82 8.32
CA ASP A 54 -4.28 -16.23 8.61
C ASP A 54 -3.00 -17.05 8.41
N TYR A 55 -2.30 -16.81 7.30
CA TYR A 55 -1.09 -17.52 6.96
C TYR A 55 0.10 -17.14 7.84
N THR A 56 0.36 -15.84 8.00
CA THR A 56 1.57 -15.35 8.69
C THR A 56 1.41 -15.26 10.19
N ARG A 57 0.16 -15.29 10.69
CA ARG A 57 -0.19 -15.08 12.10
C ARG A 57 0.26 -13.70 12.64
N ALA A 58 0.55 -12.76 11.75
CA ALA A 58 0.87 -11.38 12.11
C ALA A 58 -0.33 -10.68 12.78
N THR A 59 -0.07 -9.62 13.53
CA THR A 59 -1.09 -8.86 14.25
C THR A 59 -1.88 -7.92 13.32
N ALA A 60 -1.19 -7.40 12.30
CA ALA A 60 -1.76 -6.48 11.31
C ALA A 60 -1.01 -6.60 9.99
N VAL A 61 -1.55 -5.99 8.94
CA VAL A 61 -0.88 -5.85 7.65
C VAL A 61 -0.53 -4.39 7.37
N MET A 62 0.47 -4.19 6.53
CA MET A 62 0.87 -2.93 5.95
C MET A 62 1.00 -3.11 4.44
N SER A 63 0.56 -2.12 3.68
CA SER A 63 0.79 -2.04 2.24
C SER A 63 1.59 -0.78 1.91
N SER A 64 2.21 -0.78 0.74
CA SER A 64 3.06 0.32 0.26
C SER A 64 2.74 0.62 -1.20
N GLU A 65 3.35 -0.09 -2.16
CA GLU A 65 3.18 0.19 -3.59
C GLU A 65 1.70 0.16 -4.03
N ALA A 66 0.93 -0.82 -3.57
CA ALA A 66 -0.49 -0.93 -3.92
C ALA A 66 -1.33 0.26 -3.41
N LEU A 67 -0.95 0.91 -2.29
CA LEU A 67 -1.64 2.12 -1.81
C LEU A 67 -1.40 3.34 -2.71
N LEU A 68 -0.26 3.38 -3.42
CA LEU A 68 -0.02 4.44 -4.40
C LEU A 68 -0.97 4.34 -5.58
N GLU A 69 -1.56 3.16 -5.81
CA GLU A 69 -2.46 2.90 -6.93
C GLU A 69 -3.93 2.81 -6.49
N ASN A 70 -4.20 2.20 -5.34
CA ASN A 70 -5.51 2.11 -4.70
C ASN A 70 -5.45 2.65 -3.26
N PRO A 71 -5.59 3.97 -3.06
CA PRO A 71 -5.55 4.56 -1.72
C PRO A 71 -6.71 4.13 -0.82
N GLY A 72 -7.79 3.57 -1.38
CA GLY A 72 -8.92 3.02 -0.64
C GLY A 72 -8.80 1.55 -0.28
N LEU A 73 -7.63 0.91 -0.45
CA LEU A 73 -7.41 -0.52 -0.19
C LEU A 73 -7.98 -1.01 1.15
N PHE A 74 -7.86 -0.19 2.20
CA PHE A 74 -8.33 -0.52 3.56
C PHE A 74 -9.72 0.04 3.91
N CYS A 75 -10.43 0.61 2.95
CA CYS A 75 -11.82 1.02 3.17
C CYS A 75 -12.72 -0.21 3.27
N ALA A 76 -13.64 -0.22 4.25
CA ALA A 76 -14.51 -1.38 4.53
C ALA A 76 -15.35 -1.87 3.33
N ASN A 77 -15.67 -0.97 2.39
CA ASN A 77 -16.46 -1.27 1.19
C ASN A 77 -15.61 -1.38 -0.08
N ASN A 78 -14.28 -1.41 0.04
CA ASN A 78 -13.40 -1.61 -1.10
C ASN A 78 -13.53 -3.06 -1.59
N LYS A 79 -13.71 -3.24 -2.89
CA LYS A 79 -13.72 -4.55 -3.52
C LYS A 79 -12.42 -4.77 -4.28
N ASP A 80 -12.20 -6.01 -4.69
CA ASP A 80 -11.08 -6.31 -5.57
C ASP A 80 -11.38 -5.80 -6.98
N ASP A 81 -10.36 -5.55 -7.79
CA ASP A 81 -10.56 -4.93 -9.11
C ASP A 81 -11.40 -5.82 -10.04
N THR A 82 -11.38 -7.14 -9.82
CA THR A 82 -12.21 -8.12 -10.53
C THR A 82 -13.70 -7.98 -10.26
N ASP A 83 -14.09 -7.32 -9.17
CA ASP A 83 -15.49 -7.11 -8.79
C ASP A 83 -16.07 -5.80 -9.34
N TYR A 84 -15.26 -5.01 -10.05
CA TYR A 84 -15.68 -3.77 -10.69
C TYR A 84 -15.86 -3.97 -12.21
N THR A 85 -16.82 -3.27 -12.79
CA THR A 85 -16.78 -3.07 -14.25
C THR A 85 -15.61 -2.16 -14.60
N PRO A 86 -15.10 -2.19 -15.86
CA PRO A 86 -14.08 -1.24 -16.28
C PRO A 86 -14.47 0.21 -16.03
N TRP A 87 -15.74 0.57 -16.25
CA TRP A 87 -16.23 1.93 -15.99
C TRP A 87 -16.21 2.28 -14.50
N ASP A 88 -16.62 1.37 -13.62
CA ASP A 88 -16.59 1.63 -12.18
C ASP A 88 -15.16 1.78 -11.66
N LEU A 89 -14.22 0.98 -12.18
CA LEU A 89 -12.80 1.08 -11.86
C LEU A 89 -12.25 2.44 -12.31
N PHE A 90 -12.57 2.88 -13.53
CA PHE A 90 -12.19 4.20 -14.04
C PHE A 90 -12.71 5.33 -13.14
N GLU A 91 -14.01 5.32 -12.83
CA GLU A 91 -14.63 6.34 -11.98
C GLU A 91 -14.04 6.35 -10.57
N ARG A 92 -13.72 5.18 -10.00
CA ARG A 92 -13.02 5.06 -8.72
C ARG A 92 -11.65 5.75 -8.76
N GLN A 93 -10.82 5.44 -9.77
CA GLN A 93 -9.49 6.04 -9.90
C GLN A 93 -9.55 7.55 -10.14
N LEU A 94 -10.52 8.02 -10.94
CA LEU A 94 -10.75 9.45 -11.17
C LEU A 94 -11.21 10.17 -9.89
N SER A 95 -12.10 9.53 -9.12
CA SER A 95 -12.57 10.04 -7.82
C SER A 95 -11.41 10.19 -6.83
N TYR A 96 -10.56 9.17 -6.69
CA TYR A 96 -9.35 9.26 -5.85
C TYR A 96 -8.42 10.39 -6.30
N SER A 97 -8.18 10.50 -7.61
CA SER A 97 -7.35 11.55 -8.19
C SER A 97 -7.86 12.96 -7.86
N ARG A 98 -9.16 13.20 -8.06
CA ARG A 98 -9.81 14.48 -7.73
C ARG A 98 -9.74 14.77 -6.23
N LYS A 99 -10.05 13.78 -5.40
CA LYS A 99 -10.04 13.94 -3.94
C LYS A 99 -8.64 14.25 -3.42
N TYR A 100 -7.64 13.55 -3.93
CA TYR A 100 -6.25 13.78 -3.57
C TYR A 100 -5.78 15.20 -3.93
N VAL A 101 -6.05 15.67 -5.16
CA VAL A 101 -5.74 17.06 -5.56
C VAL A 101 -6.47 18.07 -4.68
N GLN A 102 -7.73 17.83 -4.35
CA GLN A 102 -8.49 18.68 -3.44
C GLN A 102 -7.79 18.79 -2.08
N ILE A 103 -7.40 17.65 -1.48
CA ILE A 103 -6.69 17.63 -0.20
C ILE A 103 -5.37 18.39 -0.30
N CYS A 104 -4.57 18.13 -1.33
CA CYS A 104 -3.29 18.78 -1.56
C CYS A 104 -3.39 20.26 -1.94
N SER A 105 -4.54 20.78 -2.36
CA SER A 105 -4.69 22.19 -2.72
C SER A 105 -5.39 23.01 -1.65
N GLN A 106 -6.29 22.39 -0.87
CA GLN A 106 -7.18 23.10 0.05
C GLN A 106 -6.87 22.83 1.53
N GLN A 107 -6.33 21.65 1.87
CA GLN A 107 -6.17 21.23 3.27
C GLN A 107 -4.71 21.13 3.68
N TYR A 108 -3.92 20.43 2.87
CA TYR A 108 -2.52 20.13 3.18
C TYR A 108 -1.65 20.41 1.94
N PRO A 109 -1.42 21.71 1.61
CA PRO A 109 -0.55 22.08 0.52
C PRO A 109 0.87 21.56 0.78
N PRO A 110 1.43 20.81 -0.18
CA PRO A 110 2.71 20.16 0.07
C PRO A 110 3.81 21.23 0.10
N LEU A 111 4.65 21.16 1.14
CA LEU A 111 5.54 22.26 1.52
C LEU A 111 6.56 22.59 0.41
N PRO A 112 6.81 23.89 0.12
CA PRO A 112 7.89 24.29 -0.77
C PRO A 112 9.22 23.66 -0.33
N GLY A 113 9.98 23.10 -1.27
CA GLY A 113 11.29 22.49 -1.00
C GLY A 113 11.29 21.07 -0.45
N SER A 114 10.12 20.46 -0.19
CA SER A 114 9.99 19.06 0.30
C SER A 114 10.66 18.00 -0.60
N LEU A 115 11.04 18.33 -1.83
CA LEU A 115 11.72 17.45 -2.79
C LEU A 115 12.89 18.13 -3.54
N GLY A 116 13.48 19.17 -2.95
CA GLY A 116 14.66 19.86 -3.49
C GLY A 116 14.40 21.07 -4.40
N ASN A 117 15.48 21.67 -4.90
CA ASN A 117 15.50 22.98 -5.57
C ASN A 117 15.01 22.97 -7.03
N THR A 118 14.82 21.80 -7.65
CA THR A 118 14.56 21.65 -9.10
C THR A 118 13.20 21.04 -9.43
N GLY A 119 12.33 20.85 -8.44
CA GLY A 119 11.08 20.15 -8.67
C GLY A 119 10.23 20.09 -7.43
N GLY A 120 9.53 21.19 -7.15
CA GLY A 120 8.76 21.39 -5.93
C GLY A 120 7.70 20.33 -5.64
N SER A 121 7.01 20.53 -4.54
CA SER A 121 5.97 19.68 -3.99
C SER A 121 4.88 19.20 -4.97
N PHE A 122 4.67 19.91 -6.07
CA PHE A 122 3.82 19.50 -7.20
C PHE A 122 4.30 18.23 -7.94
N ASN A 123 5.60 17.93 -7.96
CA ASN A 123 6.11 16.72 -8.59
C ASN A 123 5.69 15.45 -7.85
N ALA A 124 5.62 15.49 -6.51
CA ALA A 124 5.04 14.40 -5.71
C ALA A 124 3.57 14.19 -6.06
N VAL A 125 2.79 15.29 -6.09
CA VAL A 125 1.37 15.24 -6.44
C VAL A 125 1.18 14.60 -7.81
N ARG A 126 1.95 15.06 -8.81
CA ARG A 126 1.96 14.49 -10.15
C ARG A 126 2.31 13.00 -10.15
N GLY A 127 3.33 12.60 -9.40
CA GLY A 127 3.75 11.19 -9.28
C GLY A 127 2.65 10.29 -8.73
N HIS A 128 1.94 10.72 -7.68
CA HIS A 128 0.81 9.98 -7.13
C HIS A 128 -0.37 9.90 -8.11
N LEU A 129 -0.67 10.99 -8.83
CA LEU A 129 -1.71 10.97 -9.87
C LEU A 129 -1.40 9.96 -10.98
N PHE A 130 -0.15 9.86 -11.42
CA PHE A 130 0.26 8.82 -12.37
C PHE A 130 0.01 7.42 -11.82
N LYS A 131 0.31 7.18 -10.54
CA LYS A 131 0.08 5.88 -9.91
C LYS A 131 -1.40 5.53 -9.77
N PHE A 132 -2.25 6.48 -9.38
CA PHE A 132 -3.70 6.26 -9.37
C PHE A 132 -4.24 5.92 -10.76
N LEU A 133 -3.84 6.67 -11.79
CA LEU A 133 -4.38 6.45 -13.14
C LEU A 133 -3.76 5.21 -13.83
N TYR A 134 -2.55 4.81 -13.44
CA TYR A 134 -1.88 3.62 -13.99
C TYR A 134 -2.67 2.34 -13.74
N ARG A 135 -3.32 2.21 -12.57
CA ARG A 135 -4.09 1.00 -12.22
C ARG A 135 -5.27 0.70 -13.16
N TYR A 136 -5.72 1.69 -13.91
CA TYR A 136 -6.78 1.53 -14.90
C TYR A 136 -6.26 1.15 -16.30
N LEU A 137 -4.96 1.36 -16.59
CA LEU A 137 -4.34 1.09 -17.88
C LEU A 137 -3.90 -0.38 -18.01
#